data_AF-A0A447UT54-F1
#
_entry.id   AF-A0A447UT54-F1
#
_cell.length_a   1.000
_cell.length_b   1.000
_cell.length_c   1.000
_cell.angle_alpha   90.00
_cell.angle_beta   90.00
_cell.angle_gamma   90.00
#
_symmetry.space_group_name_H-M   'P 1'
#
loop_
_entity.id
_entity.type
_entity.pdbx_description
1 polymer ?
#
loop_
_entity_poly.entity_id
_entity_poly.type
_entity_poly.pdbx_seq_one_letter_code
_entity_poly.pdbx_strand_id
1 'polypeptide(L)'
;MLRVPLARNLPDQTVTLGQYRTASFTAVGDTSAQIPFTIVLNDCDPSVAATAAVAFSGQADGTNDSLLAVVSGDNGTTAGGVGIEILDNTSSPLKPDGATFSTAQALVEGSNTLRFTAAL
;
A
#
# COMPACT_ATOMS: atom_id res chain seq x y z
N MET A 1 22.71 1.59 -2.91
CA MET A 1 21.37 1.36 -2.33
C MET A 1 21.46 0.16 -1.40
N LEU A 2 21.42 0.38 -0.09
CA LEU A 2 21.47 -0.68 0.91
C LEU A 2 20.10 -1.36 0.95
N ARG A 3 19.95 -2.48 0.23
CA ARG A 3 18.80 -3.37 0.36
C ARG A 3 18.95 -4.12 1.68
N VAL A 4 18.18 -3.72 2.70
CA VAL A 4 18.04 -4.51 3.93
C VAL A 4 17.47 -5.89 3.53
N PRO A 5 18.15 -7.01 3.81
CA PRO A 5 17.75 -8.34 3.32
C PRO A 5 16.53 -8.94 4.03
N LEU A 6 15.88 -8.21 4.94
CA LEU A 6 14.80 -8.73 5.79
C LEU A 6 13.45 -8.92 5.06
N ALA A 7 13.28 -8.40 3.84
CA ALA A 7 12.01 -8.49 3.11
C ALA A 7 12.01 -9.52 1.96
N ARG A 8 12.97 -10.47 1.92
CA ARG A 8 13.14 -11.35 0.75
C ARG A 8 12.10 -12.48 0.65
N ASN A 9 11.16 -12.59 1.59
CA ASN A 9 10.15 -13.65 1.60
C ASN A 9 8.89 -13.24 2.38
N LEU A 10 8.24 -12.14 1.98
CA LEU A 10 6.86 -11.90 2.41
C LEU A 10 5.95 -12.88 1.65
N PRO A 11 5.02 -13.59 2.32
CA PRO A 11 4.03 -14.38 1.60
C PRO A 11 3.21 -13.47 0.68
N ASP A 12 2.87 -13.95 -0.51
CA ASP A 12 1.98 -13.23 -1.41
C ASP A 12 0.66 -12.92 -0.69
N GLN A 13 0.26 -11.65 -0.72
CA GLN A 13 -0.94 -11.17 -0.06
C GLN A 13 -1.88 -10.53 -1.07
N THR A 14 -3.13 -10.98 -1.06
CA THR A 14 -4.22 -10.34 -1.80
C THR A 14 -5.12 -9.60 -0.82
N VAL A 15 -5.35 -8.31 -1.05
CA VAL A 15 -6.27 -7.47 -0.26
C VAL A 15 -7.52 -7.21 -1.07
N THR A 16 -8.67 -7.72 -0.63
CA THR A 16 -9.96 -7.46 -1.28
C THR A 16 -10.50 -6.11 -0.82
N LEU A 17 -10.55 -5.13 -1.74
CA LEU A 17 -11.03 -3.78 -1.44
C LEU A 17 -12.55 -3.70 -1.25
N GLY A 18 -13.30 -4.71 -1.70
CA GLY A 18 -14.75 -4.75 -1.63
C GLY A 18 -15.43 -4.36 -2.95
N GLN A 19 -16.75 -4.29 -2.93
CA GLN A 19 -17.57 -3.88 -4.07
C GLN A 19 -18.33 -2.60 -3.73
N TYR A 20 -18.24 -1.62 -4.61
CA TYR A 20 -18.86 -0.31 -4.42
C TYR A 20 -19.77 0.00 -5.60
N ARG A 21 -20.86 0.74 -5.33
CA ARG A 21 -21.70 1.26 -6.40
C ARG A 21 -20.94 2.39 -7.07
N THR A 22 -20.83 2.35 -8.39
CA THR A 22 -20.18 3.42 -9.18
C THR A 22 -20.84 4.78 -8.93
N ALA A 23 -22.16 4.81 -8.72
CA ALA A 23 -22.91 6.01 -8.37
C ALA A 23 -22.56 6.62 -7.00
N SER A 24 -21.75 5.94 -6.16
CA SER A 24 -21.22 6.50 -4.93
C SER A 24 -20.02 7.43 -5.14
N PHE A 25 -19.38 7.37 -6.32
CA PHE A 25 -18.28 8.26 -6.71
C PHE A 25 -18.86 9.33 -7.63
N THR A 26 -19.16 10.49 -7.05
CA THR A 26 -19.86 11.61 -7.70
C THR A 26 -18.92 12.75 -8.09
N ALA A 27 -17.75 12.82 -7.47
CA ALA A 27 -16.74 13.85 -7.70
C ALA A 27 -15.31 13.28 -7.66
N VAL A 28 -14.38 14.00 -8.29
CA VAL A 28 -12.94 13.71 -8.16
C VAL A 28 -12.54 13.91 -6.69
N GLY A 29 -11.88 12.90 -6.13
CA GLY A 29 -11.47 12.88 -4.73
C GLY A 29 -12.46 12.21 -3.78
N ASP A 30 -13.61 11.73 -4.26
CA ASP A 30 -14.44 10.82 -3.49
C ASP A 30 -13.66 9.53 -3.20
N THR A 31 -13.68 9.07 -1.94
CA THR A 31 -12.96 7.86 -1.52
C THR A 31 -13.89 6.79 -0.97
N SER A 32 -13.47 5.54 -1.14
CA SER A 32 -14.13 4.39 -0.52
C SER A 32 -13.71 4.19 0.95
N ALA A 33 -14.32 3.20 1.60
CA ALA A 33 -13.90 2.82 2.95
C ALA A 33 -12.48 2.25 2.95
N GLN A 34 -11.63 2.71 3.87
CA GLN A 34 -10.27 2.22 4.05
C GLN A 34 -10.26 0.75 4.50
N ILE A 35 -9.61 -0.11 3.72
CA ILE A 35 -9.44 -1.53 4.01
C ILE A 35 -8.06 -1.76 4.63
N PRO A 36 -7.96 -2.21 5.89
CA PRO A 36 -6.69 -2.42 6.54
C PRO A 36 -5.97 -3.65 6.00
N PHE A 37 -4.65 -3.53 5.85
CA PHE A 37 -3.74 -4.65 5.62
C PHE A 37 -2.44 -4.43 6.38
N THR A 38 -1.65 -5.50 6.53
CA THR A 38 -0.45 -5.47 7.36
C THR A 38 0.72 -6.16 6.68
N ILE A 39 1.91 -5.63 6.89
CA ILE A 39 3.16 -6.28 6.54
C ILE A 39 3.83 -6.73 7.84
N VAL A 40 4.09 -8.03 7.95
CA VAL A 40 4.75 -8.61 9.12
C VAL A 40 6.22 -8.84 8.79
N LEU A 41 7.11 -8.19 9.56
CA LEU A 41 8.54 -8.41 9.52
C LEU A 41 8.89 -9.40 10.64
N ASN A 42 9.50 -10.53 10.28
CA ASN A 42 9.97 -11.51 11.26
C ASN A 42 11.46 -11.35 11.50
N ASP A 43 11.94 -11.89 12.63
CA ASP A 43 13.36 -11.96 12.98
C ASP A 43 14.07 -10.59 12.91
N CYS A 44 13.39 -9.53 13.36
CA CYS A 44 13.98 -8.20 13.45
C CYS A 44 14.98 -8.13 14.61
N ASP A 45 16.10 -7.47 14.37
CA ASP A 45 17.11 -7.13 15.37
C ASP A 45 17.33 -5.60 15.36
N PRO A 46 16.87 -4.88 16.39
CA PRO A 46 17.03 -3.43 16.49
C PRO A 46 18.48 -2.93 16.49
N SER A 47 19.46 -3.80 16.80
CA SER A 47 20.88 -3.46 16.71
C SER A 47 21.39 -3.37 15.26
N VAL A 48 20.73 -4.06 14.33
CA VAL A 48 21.02 -4.02 12.89
C VAL A 48 20.26 -2.87 12.23
N ALA A 49 18.98 -2.70 12.57
CA ALA A 49 18.15 -1.60 12.10
C ALA A 49 17.14 -1.18 13.16
N ALA A 50 17.23 0.06 13.63
CA ALA A 50 16.33 0.58 14.68
C ALA A 50 14.90 0.83 14.18
N THR A 51 14.72 1.05 12.88
CA THR A 51 13.44 1.40 12.27
C THR A 51 13.23 0.73 10.92
N ALA A 52 11.98 0.50 10.55
CA ALA A 52 11.58 0.12 9.20
C ALA A 52 10.61 1.13 8.59
N ALA A 53 10.71 1.31 7.27
CA ALA A 53 9.74 2.04 6.46
C ALA A 53 9.54 1.28 5.15
N VAL A 54 8.34 1.38 4.57
CA VAL A 54 7.96 0.67 3.34
C VAL A 54 7.63 1.69 2.26
N ALA A 55 8.17 1.48 1.06
CA ALA A 55 7.71 2.15 -0.15
C ALA A 55 6.98 1.13 -1.03
N PHE A 56 5.89 1.55 -1.64
CA PHE A 56 5.13 0.74 -2.58
C PHE A 56 5.54 1.10 -4.01
N SER A 57 5.58 0.10 -4.88
CA SER A 57 5.85 0.30 -6.31
C SER A 57 4.77 -0.39 -7.12
N GLY A 58 4.25 0.31 -8.13
CA GLY A 58 3.32 -0.25 -9.09
C GLY A 58 3.10 0.68 -10.26
N GLN A 59 2.22 0.27 -11.18
CA GLN A 59 1.82 1.13 -12.28
C GLN A 59 0.98 2.28 -11.73
N ALA A 60 1.47 3.51 -11.90
CA ALA A 60 0.74 4.71 -11.51
C ALA A 60 -0.46 4.95 -12.43
N ASP A 61 -1.53 5.53 -11.90
CA ASP A 61 -2.65 6.00 -12.69
C ASP A 61 -2.20 7.12 -13.66
N GLY A 62 -2.78 7.13 -14.87
CA GLY A 62 -2.39 8.07 -15.92
C GLY A 62 -2.86 9.51 -15.71
N THR A 63 -3.81 9.74 -14.80
CA THR A 63 -4.36 11.05 -14.46
C THR A 63 -3.79 11.57 -13.15
N ASN A 64 -3.69 10.71 -12.13
CA ASN A 64 -3.11 11.04 -10.83
C ASN A 64 -2.01 10.04 -10.46
N ASP A 65 -0.76 10.44 -10.64
CA ASP A 65 0.41 9.57 -10.43
C ASP A 65 0.70 9.20 -8.97
N SER A 66 -0.09 9.74 -8.02
CA SER A 66 -0.06 9.36 -6.62
C SER A 66 -0.92 8.13 -6.31
N LEU A 67 -1.72 7.68 -7.29
CA LEU A 67 -2.58 6.50 -7.19
C LEU A 67 -2.03 5.36 -8.05
N LEU A 68 -2.34 4.13 -7.66
CA LEU A 68 -2.14 2.94 -8.49
C LEU A 68 -3.24 2.84 -9.54
N ALA A 69 -2.86 2.47 -10.77
CA ALA A 69 -3.80 2.19 -11.84
C ALA A 69 -4.61 0.92 -11.55
N VAL A 70 -5.92 0.96 -11.81
CA VAL A 70 -6.79 -0.22 -11.76
C VAL A 70 -6.67 -0.99 -13.07
N VAL A 71 -6.55 -2.32 -12.97
CA VAL A 71 -6.55 -3.24 -14.12
C VAL A 71 -7.58 -4.34 -13.89
N SER A 72 -8.27 -4.79 -14.95
CA SER A 72 -9.04 -6.02 -14.89
C SER A 72 -8.08 -7.21 -14.84
N GLY A 73 -8.34 -8.17 -13.94
CA GLY A 73 -7.59 -9.42 -13.87
C GLY A 73 -7.99 -10.44 -14.94
N ASP A 74 -9.01 -10.14 -15.73
CA ASP A 74 -9.62 -10.98 -16.76
C ASP A 74 -10.02 -10.17 -18.00
N ASN A 75 -10.78 -10.80 -18.91
CA ASN A 75 -11.33 -10.16 -20.11
C ASN A 75 -12.52 -9.21 -19.81
N GLY A 76 -12.74 -8.84 -18.55
CA GLY A 76 -13.76 -7.91 -18.13
C GLY A 76 -13.43 -6.45 -18.47
N THR A 77 -14.40 -5.57 -18.23
CA THR A 77 -14.20 -4.12 -18.37
C THR A 77 -13.47 -3.57 -17.15
N THR A 78 -12.28 -2.99 -17.35
CA THR A 78 -11.57 -2.24 -16.31
C THR A 78 -12.40 -1.04 -15.86
N ALA A 79 -12.49 -0.83 -14.55
CA ALA A 79 -13.13 0.36 -13.99
C ALA A 79 -12.34 1.62 -14.40
N GLY A 80 -13.06 2.65 -14.88
CA GLY A 80 -12.48 3.95 -15.19
C GLY A 80 -12.87 4.99 -14.12
N GLY A 81 -12.05 6.04 -13.99
CA GLY A 81 -12.31 7.16 -13.08
C GLY A 81 -12.00 6.90 -11.60
N VAL A 82 -11.34 5.77 -11.30
CA VAL A 82 -10.90 5.39 -9.96
C VAL A 82 -9.45 4.93 -10.01
N GLY A 83 -8.70 5.21 -8.95
CA GLY A 83 -7.36 4.67 -8.69
C GLY A 83 -7.36 3.92 -7.36
N ILE A 84 -6.24 3.28 -7.01
CA ILE A 84 -6.07 2.70 -5.68
C ILE A 84 -5.09 3.57 -4.90
N GLU A 85 -5.51 4.06 -3.74
CA GLU A 85 -4.65 4.76 -2.79
C GLU A 85 -4.14 3.79 -1.72
N ILE A 86 -2.87 3.90 -1.34
CA ILE A 86 -2.30 3.22 -0.18
C ILE A 86 -1.89 4.28 0.84
N LEU A 87 -2.31 4.10 2.09
CA LEU A 87 -1.97 4.97 3.19
C LEU A 87 -1.20 4.21 4.27
N ASP A 88 -0.28 4.92 4.92
CA ASP A 88 0.39 4.40 6.12
C ASP A 88 -0.48 4.51 7.38
N ASN A 89 0.03 4.02 8.51
CA ASN A 89 -0.67 4.07 9.80
C ASN A 89 -0.93 5.50 10.33
N THR A 90 -0.34 6.53 9.72
CA THR A 90 -0.60 7.94 10.03
C THR A 90 -1.65 8.56 9.09
N SER A 91 -2.27 7.75 8.23
CA SER A 91 -3.17 8.20 7.16
C SER A 91 -2.48 9.09 6.12
N SER A 92 -1.17 8.93 5.94
CA SER A 92 -0.44 9.61 4.86
C SER A 92 -0.47 8.77 3.59
N PRO A 93 -0.89 9.32 2.43
CA PRO A 93 -0.81 8.65 1.15
C PRO A 93 0.64 8.32 0.76
N LEU A 94 0.84 7.17 0.12
CA LEU A 94 2.14 6.71 -0.37
C LEU A 94 2.10 6.56 -1.88
N LYS A 95 2.87 7.40 -2.58
CA LYS A 95 3.00 7.33 -4.03
C LYS A 95 3.61 5.98 -4.45
N PRO A 96 3.07 5.30 -5.47
CA PRO A 96 3.53 3.97 -5.88
C PRO A 96 4.81 4.00 -6.75
N ASP A 97 5.79 4.83 -6.42
CA ASP A 97 7.03 5.04 -7.19
C ASP A 97 8.23 4.21 -6.70
N GLY A 98 8.06 3.46 -5.61
CA GLY A 98 9.14 2.70 -4.97
C GLY A 98 10.17 3.55 -4.22
N ALA A 99 9.93 4.85 -4.05
CA ALA A 99 10.82 5.81 -3.40
C ALA A 99 10.13 6.66 -2.32
N THR A 100 8.80 6.71 -2.30
CA THR A 100 8.00 7.37 -1.27
C THR A 100 7.76 6.40 -0.11
N PHE A 101 8.51 6.59 0.98
CA PHE A 101 8.48 5.73 2.15
C PHE A 101 7.40 6.14 3.15
N SER A 102 6.80 5.14 3.81
CA SER A 102 5.94 5.32 4.97
C SER A 102 6.65 6.01 6.12
N THR A 103 5.87 6.53 7.07
CA THR A 103 6.41 6.93 8.38
C THR A 103 7.20 5.78 8.98
N ALA A 104 8.43 6.06 9.43
CA ALA A 104 9.32 5.05 9.99
C ALA A 104 8.76 4.52 11.32
N GLN A 105 8.67 3.20 11.44
CA GLN A 105 8.24 2.52 12.66
C GLN A 105 9.47 1.97 13.40
N ALA A 106 9.56 2.24 14.70
CA ALA A 106 10.59 1.63 15.56
C ALA A 106 10.40 0.11 15.62
N LEU A 107 11.50 -0.63 15.49
CA LEU A 107 11.50 -2.08 15.54
C LEU A 107 11.78 -2.59 16.95
N VAL A 108 11.12 -3.68 17.33
CA VAL A 108 11.47 -4.51 18.48
C VAL A 108 12.13 -5.81 18.02
N GLU A 109 12.83 -6.49 18.94
CA GLU A 109 13.38 -7.81 18.66
C GLU A 109 12.27 -8.81 18.29
N GLY A 110 12.47 -9.60 17.24
CA GLY A 110 11.51 -10.58 16.75
C GLY A 110 10.50 -10.01 15.75
N SER A 111 9.19 -10.25 15.97
CA SER A 111 8.14 -9.95 15.00
C SER A 111 7.59 -8.52 15.15
N ASN A 112 7.48 -7.80 14.05
CA ASN A 112 6.94 -6.45 13.97
C ASN A 112 5.82 -6.40 12.93
N THR A 113 4.71 -5.75 13.27
CA THR A 113 3.58 -5.53 12.35
C THR A 113 3.53 -4.07 11.93
N LEU A 114 3.69 -3.82 10.64
CA LEU A 114 3.46 -2.51 10.02
C LEU A 114 2.04 -2.51 9.45
N ARG A 115 1.29 -1.43 9.69
CA ARG A 115 -0.12 -1.30 9.32
C ARG A 115 -0.30 -0.29 8.20
N PHE A 116 -1.17 -0.62 7.27
CA PHE A 116 -1.51 0.18 6.11
C PHE A 116 -3.01 0.07 5.84
N THR A 117 -3.53 0.98 5.03
CA THR A 117 -4.88 0.87 4.47
C THR A 117 -4.85 1.10 2.98
N ALA A 118 -5.79 0.50 2.26
CA ALA A 118 -6.03 0.77 0.85
C ALA A 118 -7.48 1.22 0.63
N ALA A 119 -7.68 2.14 -0.31
CA ALA A 119 -9.00 2.66 -0.69
C ALA A 119 -9.05 2.89 -2.21
N LEU A 120 -10.26 3.09 -2.73
CA LEU A 120 -10.53 3.56 -4.10
C LEU A 120 -10.79 5.06 -4.08
#